data_AF-A0A9E3AIA6-F1
#
_entry.id   AF-A0A9E3AIA6-F1
#
_cell.length_a   1.000
_cell.length_b   1.000
_cell.length_c   1.000
_cell.angle_alpha   90.00
_cell.angle_beta   90.00
_cell.angle_gamma   90.00
#
_symmetry.space_group_name_H-M   'P 1'
#
loop_
_entity.id
_entity.type
_entity.pdbx_description
1 polymer ?
#
loop_
_entity_poly.entity_id
_entity_poly.type
_entity_poly.pdbx_seq_one_letter_code
_entity_poly.pdbx_strand_id
1 'polypeptide(L)'
;MSMPGSDTRSLPELISALTGDLANLVRKESELVRTEISEKLHQTTRAGGVIAIGGVLLLGAEGVFLAMLVLLLSKVMDPVLACLLVTVVVGVAGYVMVKKGIDQLGPKALIPDRSARQLNKDAQLVKEQVK
;
A
#
# COMPACT_ATOMS: atom_id res chain seq x y z
N MET A 1 -52.48 11.70 46.20
CA MET A 1 -51.82 12.75 45.38
C MET A 1 -50.38 12.83 45.86
N SER A 2 -49.49 12.01 45.30
CA SER A 2 -48.10 11.87 45.75
C SER A 2 -47.21 12.49 44.67
N MET A 3 -46.48 13.56 44.99
CA MET A 3 -45.60 14.21 44.03
C MET A 3 -44.38 13.31 43.75
N PRO A 4 -44.03 13.03 42.48
CA PRO A 4 -42.79 12.36 42.14
C PRO A 4 -41.62 13.26 42.55
N GLY A 5 -40.69 12.66 43.30
CA GLY A 5 -39.47 13.32 43.76
C GLY A 5 -38.67 13.86 42.58
N SER A 6 -38.11 15.04 42.77
CA SER A 6 -37.21 15.73 41.86
C SER A 6 -36.06 14.84 41.39
N ASP A 7 -36.09 14.42 40.12
CA ASP A 7 -35.00 13.80 39.36
C ASP A 7 -33.87 14.82 39.13
N THR A 8 -33.21 15.21 40.21
CA THR A 8 -31.98 16.00 40.14
C THR A 8 -30.84 15.01 40.00
N ARG A 9 -30.62 14.51 38.77
CA ARG A 9 -29.43 13.69 38.47
C ARG A 9 -28.21 14.43 38.99
N SER A 10 -27.52 13.80 39.92
CA SER A 10 -26.38 14.42 40.60
C SER A 10 -25.22 14.56 39.61
N LEU A 11 -24.41 15.63 39.69
CA LEU A 11 -23.22 15.83 38.84
C LEU A 11 -22.31 14.58 38.74
N PRO A 12 -22.10 13.79 39.80
CA PRO A 12 -21.36 12.53 39.72
C PRO A 12 -21.98 11.49 38.77
N GLU A 13 -23.31 11.45 38.69
CA GLU A 13 -24.06 10.50 37.88
C GLU A 13 -24.01 10.84 36.38
N LEU A 14 -24.01 12.14 36.04
CA LEU A 14 -23.81 12.62 34.67
C LEU A 14 -22.38 12.37 34.16
N ILE A 15 -21.38 12.54 35.03
CA ILE A 15 -19.98 12.22 34.71
C ILE A 15 -19.81 10.72 34.49
N SER A 16 -20.41 9.90 35.37
CA SER A 16 -20.41 8.44 35.21
C SER A 16 -21.05 8.02 33.89
N ALA A 17 -22.20 8.59 33.53
CA ALA A 17 -22.87 8.32 32.26
C ALA A 17 -22.02 8.74 31.05
N LEU A 18 -21.43 9.94 31.05
CA LEU A 18 -20.59 10.43 29.97
C LEU A 18 -19.32 9.57 29.78
N THR A 19 -18.69 9.12 30.88
CA THR A 19 -17.54 8.21 30.79
C THR A 19 -17.92 6.84 30.23
N GLY A 20 -19.11 6.34 30.55
CA GLY A 20 -19.67 5.13 29.94
C GLY A 20 -19.94 5.30 28.44
N ASP A 21 -20.49 6.45 28.03
CA ASP A 21 -20.74 6.77 26.63
C ASP A 21 -19.45 6.93 25.82
N LEU A 22 -18.41 7.56 26.40
CA LEU A 22 -17.08 7.65 25.78
C LEU A 22 -16.45 6.26 25.59
N ALA A 23 -16.51 5.40 26.61
CA ALA A 23 -15.98 4.03 26.53
C ALA A 23 -16.73 3.22 25.45
N ASN A 24 -18.04 3.40 25.34
CA ASN A 24 -18.85 2.79 24.30
C ASN A 24 -18.51 3.34 22.90
N LEU A 25 -18.24 4.64 22.77
CA LEU A 25 -17.84 5.25 21.49
C LEU A 25 -16.48 4.74 21.03
N VAL A 26 -15.48 4.70 21.91
CA VAL A 26 -14.14 4.17 21.60
C VAL A 26 -14.23 2.71 21.17
N ARG A 27 -15.07 1.91 21.84
CA ARG A 27 -15.29 0.51 21.45
C ARG A 27 -15.91 0.43 20.05
N LYS A 28 -16.95 1.22 19.76
CA LYS A 28 -17.59 1.26 18.44
C LYS A 28 -16.64 1.72 17.33
N GLU A 29 -15.86 2.76 17.56
CA GLU A 29 -14.84 3.21 16.59
C GLU A 29 -13.78 2.14 16.37
N SER A 30 -13.36 1.41 17.42
CA SER A 30 -12.41 0.30 17.28
C SER A 30 -12.98 -0.85 16.45
N GLU A 31 -14.26 -1.18 16.62
CA GLU A 31 -14.96 -2.20 15.84
C GLU A 31 -15.14 -1.77 14.38
N LEU A 32 -15.47 -0.50 14.15
CA LEU A 32 -15.60 0.09 12.82
C LEU A 32 -14.26 0.10 12.08
N VAL A 33 -13.20 0.62 12.71
CA VAL A 33 -11.83 0.64 12.16
C VAL A 33 -11.36 -0.76 11.83
N ARG A 34 -11.60 -1.73 12.72
CA ARG A 34 -11.25 -3.13 12.46
C ARG A 34 -11.99 -3.70 11.25
N THR A 35 -13.27 -3.35 11.10
CA THR A 35 -14.10 -3.77 9.96
C THR A 35 -13.59 -3.15 8.66
N GLU A 36 -13.31 -1.85 8.64
CA GLU A 36 -12.81 -1.16 7.45
C GLU A 36 -11.42 -1.67 7.04
N ILE A 37 -10.53 -1.92 8.00
CA ILE A 37 -9.23 -2.54 7.74
C ILE A 37 -9.44 -3.95 7.16
N SER A 38 -10.31 -4.76 7.75
CA SER A 38 -10.61 -6.11 7.24
C SER A 38 -11.14 -6.08 5.81
N GLU A 39 -12.05 -5.16 5.50
CA GLU A 39 -12.61 -4.99 4.16
C GLU A 39 -11.53 -4.54 3.16
N LYS A 40 -10.71 -3.54 3.52
CA LYS A 40 -9.58 -3.09 2.69
C LYS A 40 -8.56 -4.18 2.46
N LEU A 41 -8.26 -4.99 3.48
CA LEU A 41 -7.36 -6.15 3.36
C LEU A 41 -7.96 -7.21 2.44
N HIS A 42 -9.24 -7.54 2.56
CA HIS A 42 -9.91 -8.48 1.67
C HIS A 42 -9.94 -7.99 0.23
N GLN A 43 -10.28 -6.72 0.02
CA GLN A 43 -10.27 -6.10 -1.31
C GLN A 43 -8.87 -6.14 -1.93
N THR A 44 -7.83 -5.76 -1.16
CA THR A 44 -6.44 -5.78 -1.60
C THR A 44 -5.97 -7.21 -1.91
N THR A 45 -6.36 -8.19 -1.08
CA THR A 45 -6.01 -9.60 -1.28
C THR A 45 -6.66 -10.15 -2.54
N ARG A 46 -7.95 -9.86 -2.78
CA ARG A 46 -8.66 -10.28 -3.98
C ARG A 46 -8.07 -9.64 -5.24
N ALA A 47 -7.78 -8.34 -5.20
CA ALA A 47 -7.12 -7.63 -6.30
C ALA A 47 -5.72 -8.21 -6.56
N GLY A 48 -4.94 -8.46 -5.49
CA GLY A 48 -3.64 -9.10 -5.57
C GLY A 48 -3.69 -10.50 -6.19
N GLY A 49 -4.71 -11.29 -5.87
CA GLY A 49 -4.92 -12.62 -6.45
C GLY A 49 -5.16 -12.58 -7.97
N VAL A 50 -6.01 -11.68 -8.45
CA VAL A 50 -6.26 -11.51 -9.90
C VAL A 50 -5.00 -11.01 -10.62
N ILE A 51 -4.27 -10.05 -10.02
CA ILE A 51 -3.00 -9.55 -10.56
C ILE A 51 -1.96 -10.68 -10.64
N ALA A 52 -1.87 -11.53 -9.62
CA ALA A 52 -0.93 -12.65 -9.60
C ALA A 52 -1.24 -13.66 -10.73
N ILE A 53 -2.50 -14.05 -10.90
CA ILE A 53 -2.92 -14.94 -11.98
C ILE A 53 -2.63 -14.32 -13.35
N GLY A 54 -3.01 -13.05 -13.54
CA GLY A 54 -2.72 -12.31 -14.76
C GLY A 54 -1.21 -12.23 -15.04
N GLY A 55 -0.41 -11.99 -14.00
CA GLY A 55 1.05 -11.98 -14.08
C GLY A 55 1.63 -13.31 -14.55
N VAL A 56 1.16 -14.44 -14.01
CA VAL A 56 1.60 -15.78 -14.46
C VAL A 56 1.24 -16.01 -15.94
N LEU A 57 0.03 -15.64 -16.35
CA LEU A 57 -0.38 -15.75 -17.76
C LEU A 57 0.46 -14.88 -18.68
N LEU A 58 0.76 -13.65 -18.28
CA LEU A 58 1.63 -12.75 -19.04
C LEU A 58 3.06 -13.27 -19.12
N LEU A 59 3.62 -13.86 -18.05
CA LEU A 59 4.93 -14.50 -18.09
C LEU A 59 4.97 -15.69 -19.06
N GLY A 60 3.91 -16.50 -19.10
CA GLY A 60 3.77 -17.57 -20.09
C GLY A 60 3.66 -17.04 -21.52
N ALA A 61 2.84 -16.01 -21.74
CA ALA A 61 2.66 -15.36 -23.04
C ALA A 61 3.96 -14.72 -23.53
N GLU A 62 4.72 -14.07 -22.65
CA GLU A 62 6.04 -13.50 -22.94
C GLU A 62 7.00 -14.58 -23.45
N GLY A 63 7.07 -15.74 -22.79
CA GLY A 63 7.92 -16.85 -23.23
C GLY A 63 7.57 -17.34 -24.65
N VAL A 64 6.27 -17.49 -24.94
CA VAL A 64 5.79 -17.88 -26.28
C VAL A 64 6.10 -16.79 -27.32
N PHE A 65 5.95 -15.52 -26.95
CA PHE A 65 6.26 -14.38 -27.81
C PHE A 65 7.76 -14.32 -28.15
N LEU A 66 8.64 -14.48 -27.16
CA LEU A 66 10.09 -14.50 -27.39
C LEU A 66 10.51 -15.69 -28.26
N ALA A 67 9.91 -16.87 -28.07
CA ALA A 67 10.15 -18.02 -28.95
C ALA A 67 9.72 -17.72 -30.39
N MET A 68 8.58 -17.05 -30.59
CA MET A 68 8.13 -16.59 -31.90
C MET A 68 9.12 -15.62 -32.54
N LEU A 69 9.66 -14.66 -31.78
CA LEU A 69 10.68 -13.72 -32.28
C LEU A 69 11.95 -14.45 -32.72
N VAL A 70 12.43 -15.43 -31.95
CA VAL A 70 13.60 -16.24 -32.33
C VAL A 70 13.32 -17.00 -33.62
N LEU A 71 12.15 -17.64 -33.75
CA LEU A 71 11.76 -18.35 -34.97
C LEU A 71 11.67 -17.43 -36.18
N LEU A 72 11.12 -16.23 -36.01
CA LEU A 72 11.02 -15.24 -37.07
C LEU A 72 12.40 -14.77 -37.53
N LEU A 73 13.28 -14.47 -36.57
CA LEU A 73 14.63 -13.99 -36.85
C LEU A 73 15.51 -15.09 -37.45
N SER A 74 15.27 -16.34 -37.09
CA SER A 74 15.95 -17.52 -37.67
C SER A 74 15.66 -17.70 -39.17
N LYS A 75 14.66 -17.01 -39.74
CA LYS A 75 14.42 -17.01 -41.20
C LYS A 75 15.42 -16.14 -41.97
N VAL A 76 16.11 -15.23 -41.30
CA VAL A 76 17.02 -14.24 -41.91
C VAL A 76 18.45 -14.35 -41.40
N MET A 77 18.70 -15.10 -40.32
CA MET A 77 20.04 -15.36 -39.78
C MET A 77 20.13 -16.74 -39.14
N ASP A 78 21.34 -17.16 -38.77
CA ASP A 78 21.57 -18.42 -38.06
C ASP A 78 20.74 -18.51 -36.75
N PRO A 79 20.11 -19.67 -36.45
CA PRO A 79 19.25 -19.82 -35.27
C PRO A 79 19.96 -19.56 -33.94
N VAL A 80 21.25 -19.91 -33.83
CA VAL A 80 22.03 -19.67 -32.61
C VAL A 80 22.24 -18.17 -32.43
N LEU A 81 22.58 -17.45 -33.50
CA LEU A 81 22.72 -16.00 -33.48
C LEU A 81 21.40 -15.29 -33.20
N ALA A 82 20.28 -15.77 -33.76
CA ALA A 82 18.96 -15.24 -33.48
C ALA A 82 18.58 -15.37 -32.00
N CYS A 83 18.79 -16.55 -31.43
CA CYS A 83 18.57 -16.82 -30.01
C CYS A 83 19.44 -15.89 -29.14
N LEU A 84 20.74 -15.82 -29.41
CA LEU A 84 21.69 -14.99 -28.66
C LEU A 84 21.29 -13.50 -28.71
N LEU A 85 20.91 -12.99 -29.88
CA LEU A 85 20.49 -11.60 -30.04
C LEU A 85 19.24 -11.29 -29.22
N VAL A 86 18.20 -12.12 -29.31
CA VAL A 86 16.96 -11.92 -28.55
C VAL A 86 17.24 -11.99 -27.05
N THR A 87 18.04 -12.96 -26.59
CA THR A 87 18.42 -13.08 -25.18
C THR A 87 19.17 -11.85 -24.66
N VAL A 88 20.13 -11.33 -25.43
CA VAL A 88 20.90 -10.14 -25.02
C VAL A 88 19.99 -8.91 -24.94
N VAL A 89 19.16 -8.67 -25.95
CA VAL A 89 18.26 -7.50 -26.00
C VAL A 89 17.27 -7.53 -24.83
N VAL A 90 16.59 -8.67 -24.64
CA VAL A 90 15.60 -8.83 -23.57
C VAL A 90 16.27 -8.84 -22.20
N GLY A 91 17.43 -9.49 -22.06
CA GLY A 91 18.20 -9.54 -20.83
C GLY A 91 18.65 -8.15 -20.36
N VAL A 92 19.12 -7.31 -21.28
CA VAL A 92 19.49 -5.91 -20.97
C VAL A 92 18.26 -5.10 -20.58
N ALA A 93 17.17 -5.20 -21.34
CA ALA A 93 15.91 -4.52 -21.01
C ALA A 93 15.40 -4.92 -19.61
N GLY A 94 15.36 -6.23 -19.33
CA GLY A 94 14.96 -6.79 -18.04
C GLY A 94 15.87 -6.31 -16.91
N TYR A 95 17.19 -6.35 -17.10
CA TYR A 95 18.15 -5.84 -16.11
C TYR A 95 17.91 -4.36 -15.78
N VAL A 96 17.68 -3.51 -16.78
CA VAL A 96 17.39 -2.08 -16.57
C VAL A 96 16.08 -1.88 -15.80
N MET A 97 15.03 -2.63 -16.14
CA MET A 97 13.75 -2.54 -15.45
C MET A 97 13.85 -3.00 -13.99
N VAL A 98 14.52 -4.13 -13.73
CA VAL A 98 14.75 -4.64 -12.37
C VAL A 98 15.54 -3.63 -11.55
N LYS A 99 16.63 -3.08 -12.12
CA LYS A 99 17.44 -2.07 -11.46
C LYS A 99 16.59 -0.85 -11.08
N LYS A 100 15.82 -0.30 -12.03
CA LYS A 100 14.91 0.81 -11.77
C LYS A 100 13.85 0.49 -10.71
N GLY A 101 13.35 -0.74 -10.68
CA GLY A 101 12.39 -1.19 -9.67
C GLY A 101 13.01 -1.25 -8.28
N ILE A 102 14.21 -1.82 -8.16
CA ILE A 102 14.97 -1.87 -6.90
C ILE A 102 15.27 -0.44 -6.40
N ASP A 103 15.70 0.45 -7.30
CA ASP A 103 15.98 1.84 -6.96
C ASP A 103 14.73 2.58 -6.42
N GLN A 104 13.54 2.25 -6.94
CA GLN A 104 12.26 2.78 -6.46
C GLN A 104 11.78 2.19 -5.14
N LEU A 105 12.28 1.01 -4.76
CA LEU A 105 11.98 0.36 -3.47
C LEU A 105 13.01 0.72 -2.38
N GLY A 106 14.07 1.46 -2.73
CA GLY A 106 15.11 1.86 -1.78
C GLY A 106 14.57 2.72 -0.63
N PRO A 107 15.23 2.71 0.55
CA PRO A 107 14.79 3.48 1.73
C PRO A 107 14.55 4.97 1.45
N LYS A 108 15.31 5.55 0.52
CA LYS A 108 15.15 6.96 0.09
C LYS A 108 13.83 7.24 -0.62
N ALA A 109 13.24 6.26 -1.31
CA ALA A 109 11.93 6.39 -1.96
C ALA A 109 10.77 6.15 -0.99
N LEU A 110 11.04 5.49 0.15
CA LEU A 110 10.07 5.25 1.22
C LEU A 110 10.06 6.34 2.29
N ILE A 111 11.07 7.22 2.34
CA ILE A 111 11.04 8.41 3.19
C ILE A 111 10.06 9.40 2.54
N PRO A 112 8.92 9.71 3.18
CA PRO A 112 7.97 10.65 2.60
C PRO A 112 8.61 12.04 2.65
N ASP A 113 9.03 12.52 1.48
CA ASP A 113 9.65 13.83 1.29
C ASP A 113 8.83 14.97 1.90
N ARG A 114 7.50 14.85 1.87
CA ARG A 114 6.59 15.83 2.49
C ARG A 114 6.59 15.75 4.01
N SER A 115 6.52 14.55 4.59
CA SER A 115 6.53 14.38 6.05
C SER A 115 7.87 14.80 6.64
N ALA A 116 8.98 14.47 5.98
CA ALA A 116 10.30 14.94 6.38
C ALA A 116 10.42 16.47 6.32
N ARG A 117 9.84 17.13 5.30
CA ARG A 117 9.80 18.59 5.21
C ARG A 117 8.93 19.23 6.27
N GLN A 118 7.76 18.66 6.57
CA GLN A 118 6.86 19.18 7.61
C GLN A 118 7.48 19.05 9.01
N LEU A 119 8.04 17.88 9.33
CA LEU A 119 8.74 17.67 10.61
C LEU A 119 9.94 18.62 10.79
N ASN A 120 10.70 18.90 9.73
CA ASN A 120 11.78 19.89 9.79
C ASN A 120 11.25 21.32 10.02
N LYS A 121 10.12 21.66 9.39
CA LYS A 121 9.49 22.98 9.55
C LYS A 121 8.98 23.16 10.98
N ASP A 122 8.35 22.13 11.55
CA ASP A 122 7.86 22.14 12.92
C ASP A 122 9.03 22.21 13.92
N ALA A 123 10.13 21.48 13.68
CA ALA A 123 11.33 21.55 14.51
C ALA A 123 12.01 22.93 14.48
N GLN A 124 11.96 23.63 13.34
CA GLN A 124 12.47 25.00 13.23
C GLN A 124 11.61 25.99 14.03
N LEU A 125 10.28 25.86 13.97
CA LEU A 125 9.36 26.72 14.73
C LEU A 125 9.57 26.54 16.25
N VAL A 126 9.77 25.31 16.72
CA VAL A 126 10.08 25.05 18.14
C VAL A 126 11.43 25.66 18.55
N LYS A 127 12.45 25.60 17.68
CA LYS A 127 13.75 26.24 17.93
C LYS A 127 13.67 27.77 17.98
N GLU A 128 12.83 28.38 17.17
CA GLU A 128 12.60 29.83 17.19
C GLU A 128 11.86 30.28 18.45
N GLN A 129 11.01 29.44 19.06
CA GLN A 129 10.30 29.78 20.30
C GLN A 129 11.13 29.63 21.58
N VAL A 130 12.25 28.90 21.52
CA VAL A 130 13.15 28.68 22.67
C VAL A 130 14.29 29.72 22.70
N LYS A 131 14.40 30.57 21.67
CA LYS A 131 15.35 31.68 21.61
C LYS A 131 14.65 33.00 21.94
#